data_AF-A0A1C5I389-F1
#
_entry.id   AF-A0A1C5I389-F1
#
_cell.length_a   1.000
_cell.length_b   1.000
_cell.length_c   1.000
_cell.angle_alpha   90.00
_cell.angle_beta   90.00
_cell.angle_gamma   90.00
#
_symmetry.space_group_name_H-M   'P 1'
#
loop_
_entity.id
_entity.type
_entity.pdbx_description
1 polymer ?
#
loop_
_entity_poly.entity_id
_entity_poly.type
_entity_poly.pdbx_seq_one_letter_code
_entity_poly.pdbx_strand_id
1 'polypeptide(L)'
;MAELLEDGDIYFLYRPRVAEEHVDSLDEVQRLLVVLHPWQGRHLRLLVVGRKRLPGIDEHDRFWAFVDEVVARPEQLHETLQARRYRTRTRGEREQPATRPAAEGAYVIARHDDHTHLAYQLELPLHPGPAQHGLSIEPEASYVITVKNPEAPSPHGVGLRGSRKVQLPAALRAKFHGRGFAPLDPPAFLDHPGTEVVLVGAAHDASAELRLDLDAEVERAERSTIFGDLRIGRRERPVTPLFEGKWA
;
A
#
# COMPACT_ATOMS: atom_id res chain seq x y z
N MET A 1 14.98 -4.09 -20.16
CA MET A 1 14.82 -5.30 -19.32
C MET A 1 14.79 -4.79 -17.90
N ALA A 2 13.77 -5.15 -17.13
CA ALA A 2 13.66 -4.65 -15.77
C ALA A 2 14.74 -5.27 -14.87
N GLU A 3 15.32 -4.47 -14.00
CA GLU A 3 16.25 -4.91 -12.96
C GLU A 3 15.50 -4.98 -11.63
N LEU A 4 15.43 -6.17 -11.04
CA LEU A 4 14.79 -6.39 -9.75
C LEU A 4 15.58 -5.68 -8.64
N LEU A 5 14.89 -4.83 -7.87
CA LEU A 5 15.46 -4.11 -6.72
C LEU A 5 15.02 -4.71 -5.38
N GLU A 6 13.78 -5.22 -5.30
CA GLU A 6 13.20 -5.83 -4.11
C GLU A 6 11.98 -6.69 -4.48
N ASP A 7 11.75 -7.76 -3.73
CA ASP A 7 10.61 -8.66 -3.81
C ASP A 7 10.01 -8.92 -2.41
N GLY A 8 8.73 -9.32 -2.35
CA GLY A 8 8.08 -9.61 -1.08
C GLY A 8 6.58 -9.84 -1.16
N ASP A 9 5.94 -9.96 0.01
CA ASP A 9 4.49 -10.07 0.14
C ASP A 9 3.84 -8.68 0.15
N ILE A 10 2.69 -8.55 -0.51
CA ILE A 10 1.87 -7.35 -0.52
C ILE A 10 0.46 -7.65 -0.01
N TYR A 11 -0.01 -6.78 0.88
CA TYR A 11 -1.31 -6.92 1.52
C TYR A 11 -2.14 -5.65 1.38
N PHE A 12 -3.36 -5.79 0.90
CA PHE A 12 -4.31 -4.69 0.75
C PHE A 12 -5.35 -4.75 1.87
N LEU A 13 -5.50 -3.66 2.62
CA LEU A 13 -6.53 -3.53 3.64
C LEU A 13 -7.29 -2.23 3.45
N TYR A 14 -8.59 -2.23 3.76
CA TYR A 14 -9.35 -1.00 3.86
C TYR A 14 -9.84 -0.76 5.28
N ARG A 15 -9.95 0.51 5.66
CA ARG A 15 -10.59 0.92 6.92
C ARG A 15 -11.99 1.46 6.62
N PRO A 16 -13.05 0.91 7.23
CA PRO A 16 -14.39 1.50 7.15
C PRO A 16 -14.45 2.91 7.76
N ARG A 17 -15.50 3.66 7.47
CA ARG A 17 -15.78 4.94 8.14
C ARG A 17 -16.04 4.74 9.65
N VAL A 18 -15.91 5.85 10.38
CA VAL A 18 -16.21 5.88 11.82
C VAL A 18 -17.68 5.51 12.02
N ALA A 19 -17.94 4.60 12.96
CA ALA A 19 -19.26 4.04 13.27
C ALA A 19 -19.91 3.28 12.10
N GLU A 20 -19.12 2.78 11.16
CA GLU A 20 -19.60 2.01 10.01
C GLU A 20 -19.31 0.52 10.21
N GLU A 21 -20.32 -0.23 10.67
CA GLU A 21 -20.17 -1.66 10.92
C GLU A 21 -20.28 -2.50 9.64
N HIS A 22 -21.00 -2.03 8.62
CA HIS A 22 -21.15 -2.74 7.35
C HIS A 22 -20.66 -1.86 6.20
N VAL A 23 -19.95 -2.45 5.26
CA VAL A 23 -19.52 -1.76 4.04
C VAL A 23 -20.14 -2.51 2.89
N ASP A 24 -20.80 -1.78 2.01
CA ASP A 24 -21.41 -2.24 0.77
C ASP A 24 -20.79 -1.54 -0.46
N SER A 25 -20.03 -0.46 -0.24
CA SER A 25 -19.46 0.36 -1.30
C SER A 25 -18.20 1.13 -0.89
N LEU A 26 -17.51 1.70 -1.89
CA LEU A 26 -16.37 2.58 -1.69
C LEU A 26 -16.70 3.84 -0.85
N ASP A 27 -17.96 4.26 -0.82
CA ASP A 27 -18.35 5.47 -0.09
C ASP A 27 -18.19 5.30 1.42
N GLU A 28 -18.39 4.10 1.94
CA GLU A 28 -18.24 3.70 3.34
C GLU A 28 -16.79 3.38 3.72
N VAL A 29 -15.88 3.34 2.75
CA VAL A 29 -14.44 3.24 3.00
C VAL A 29 -13.91 4.60 3.47
N GLN A 30 -13.11 4.60 4.53
CA GLN A 30 -12.37 5.77 4.99
C GLN A 30 -11.02 5.89 4.26
N ARG A 31 -10.30 4.76 4.12
CA ARG A 31 -8.92 4.74 3.64
C ARG A 31 -8.50 3.36 3.14
N LEU A 32 -7.69 3.34 2.09
CA LEU A 32 -6.97 2.17 1.61
C LEU A 32 -5.54 2.15 2.19
N LEU A 33 -5.11 0.99 2.63
CA LEU A 33 -3.81 0.70 3.22
C LEU A 33 -3.14 -0.41 2.40
N VAL A 34 -1.84 -0.29 2.21
CA VAL A 34 -1.00 -1.31 1.57
C VAL A 34 0.12 -1.65 2.53
N VAL A 35 0.32 -2.92 2.86
CA VAL A 35 1.49 -3.38 3.60
C VAL A 35 2.42 -4.09 2.64
N LEU A 36 3.70 -3.67 2.64
CA LEU A 36 4.78 -4.38 1.97
C LEU A 36 5.61 -5.11 3.01
N HIS A 37 5.86 -6.40 2.77
CA HIS A 37 6.72 -7.25 3.58
C HIS A 37 7.83 -7.83 2.69
N PRO A 38 8.99 -7.13 2.57
CA PRO A 38 10.08 -7.59 1.72
C PRO A 38 10.69 -8.87 2.29
N TRP A 39 10.88 -9.91 1.47
CA TRP A 39 11.38 -11.21 1.96
C TRP A 39 12.83 -11.16 2.45
N GLN A 40 13.66 -10.32 1.82
CA GLN A 40 15.03 -10.04 2.26
C GLN A 40 15.12 -8.82 3.20
N GLY A 41 13.97 -8.19 3.49
CA GLY A 41 13.87 -7.02 4.33
C GLY A 41 13.79 -7.34 5.82
N ARG A 42 13.96 -6.31 6.64
CA ARG A 42 13.83 -6.42 8.11
C ARG A 42 12.54 -5.82 8.65
N HIS A 43 11.82 -5.08 7.84
CA HIS A 43 10.69 -4.27 8.29
C HIS A 43 9.46 -4.46 7.40
N LEU A 44 8.29 -4.45 8.02
CA LEU A 44 7.03 -4.26 7.33
C LEU A 44 6.81 -2.76 7.13
N ARG A 45 6.33 -2.38 5.96
CA ARG A 45 6.06 -0.98 5.59
C ARG A 45 4.56 -0.82 5.38
N LEU A 46 3.90 -0.03 6.23
CA LEU A 46 2.50 0.32 6.06
C LEU A 46 2.41 1.63 5.26
N LEU A 47 1.85 1.55 4.06
CA LEU A 47 1.55 2.69 3.20
C LEU A 47 0.07 3.06 3.31
N VAL A 48 -0.19 4.36 3.30
CA VAL A 48 -1.54 4.94 3.19
C VAL A 48 -1.70 5.53 1.80
N VAL A 49 -2.71 5.06 1.06
CA VAL A 49 -3.09 5.66 -0.21
C VAL A 49 -3.96 6.89 0.07
N GLY A 50 -3.65 8.01 -0.57
CA GLY A 50 -4.33 9.29 -0.37
C GLY A 50 -5.77 9.31 -0.90
N ARG A 51 -6.14 8.32 -1.71
CA ARG A 51 -7.49 8.03 -2.17
C ARG A 51 -7.98 6.71 -1.56
N LYS A 52 -9.28 6.42 -1.70
CA LYS A 52 -9.89 5.20 -1.18
C LYS A 52 -9.67 3.97 -2.07
N ARG A 53 -8.97 4.13 -3.19
CA ARG A 53 -8.69 3.14 -4.23
C ARG A 53 -7.29 3.36 -4.81
N LEU A 54 -6.74 2.37 -5.49
CA LEU A 54 -5.51 2.53 -6.29
C LEU A 54 -5.78 3.37 -7.55
N PRO A 55 -4.72 3.95 -8.17
CA PRO A 55 -4.87 4.62 -9.46
C PRO A 55 -5.43 3.68 -10.53
N GLY A 56 -6.37 4.18 -11.35
CA GLY A 56 -6.77 3.50 -12.56
C GLY A 56 -5.63 3.47 -13.58
N ILE A 57 -5.41 2.30 -14.20
CA ILE A 57 -4.35 2.09 -15.19
C ILE A 57 -4.71 2.76 -16.51
N ASP A 58 -5.93 2.56 -16.99
CA ASP A 58 -6.38 3.07 -18.30
C ASP A 58 -6.47 4.60 -18.33
N GLU A 59 -6.82 5.23 -17.20
CA GLU A 59 -6.84 6.69 -17.07
C GLU A 59 -5.45 7.30 -16.78
N HIS A 60 -4.44 6.46 -16.54
CA HIS A 60 -3.13 6.87 -16.01
C HIS A 60 -3.28 7.80 -14.79
N ASP A 61 -4.18 7.42 -13.89
CA ASP A 61 -4.44 8.17 -12.67
C ASP A 61 -3.15 8.31 -11.84
N ARG A 62 -3.04 9.41 -11.09
CA ARG A 62 -1.85 9.73 -10.27
C ARG A 62 -2.24 10.02 -8.85
N PHE A 63 -1.96 9.11 -7.93
CA PHE A 63 -2.31 9.27 -6.52
C PHE A 63 -1.09 9.38 -5.63
N TRP A 64 -1.21 10.28 -4.65
CA TRP A 64 -0.27 10.35 -3.54
C TRP A 64 -0.48 9.17 -2.60
N ALA A 65 0.60 8.60 -2.13
CA ALA A 65 0.63 7.71 -0.96
C ALA A 65 1.79 8.13 -0.05
N PHE A 66 1.81 7.63 1.18
CA PHE A 66 2.94 7.85 2.06
C PHE A 66 3.14 6.64 2.99
N VAL A 67 4.38 6.44 3.42
CA VAL A 67 4.71 5.47 4.44
C VAL A 67 4.25 6.00 5.79
N ASP A 68 3.26 5.36 6.40
CA ASP A 68 2.73 5.72 7.71
C ASP A 68 3.59 5.13 8.82
N GLU A 69 3.91 3.84 8.72
CA GLU A 69 4.71 3.11 9.70
C GLU A 69 5.71 2.16 9.04
N VAL A 70 6.86 2.00 9.70
CA VAL A 70 7.89 1.02 9.37
C VAL A 70 8.22 0.28 10.64
N VAL A 71 7.94 -1.02 10.69
CA VAL A 71 8.01 -1.80 11.92
C VAL A 71 8.87 -3.05 11.74
N ALA A 72 9.62 -3.42 12.76
CA ALA A 72 10.39 -4.67 12.76
C ALA A 72 9.55 -5.86 13.23
N ARG A 73 8.44 -5.61 13.91
CA ARG A 73 7.55 -6.62 14.48
C ARG A 73 6.10 -6.30 14.11
N PRO A 74 5.33 -7.25 13.55
CA PRO A 74 3.94 -7.04 13.14
C PRO A 74 3.03 -6.54 14.26
N GLU A 75 3.33 -6.90 15.51
CA GLU A 75 2.58 -6.48 16.69
C GLU A 75 2.51 -4.95 16.84
N GLN A 76 3.50 -4.24 16.29
CA GLN A 76 3.55 -2.79 16.33
C GLN A 76 2.47 -2.14 15.46
N LEU A 77 1.97 -2.83 14.42
CA LEU A 77 0.87 -2.33 13.58
C LEU A 77 -0.50 -2.49 14.25
N HIS A 78 -0.61 -3.15 15.42
CA HIS A 78 -1.91 -3.49 16.00
C HIS A 78 -2.76 -2.26 16.32
N GLU A 79 -2.15 -1.20 16.87
CA GLU A 79 -2.86 0.06 17.15
C GLU A 79 -3.49 0.66 15.89
N THR A 80 -2.80 0.51 14.75
CA THR A 80 -3.23 1.04 13.45
C THR A 80 -4.08 0.08 12.65
N LEU A 81 -4.16 -1.20 12.98
CA LEU A 81 -4.98 -2.18 12.25
C LEU A 81 -6.24 -2.60 13.01
N GLN A 82 -6.27 -2.49 14.34
CA GLN A 82 -7.41 -2.88 15.17
C GLN A 82 -8.50 -1.80 15.23
N ALA A 83 -9.64 -2.20 15.83
CA ALA A 83 -10.71 -1.28 16.16
C ALA A 83 -10.31 -0.38 17.33
N ARG A 84 -10.78 0.87 17.32
CA ARG A 84 -10.47 1.85 18.35
C ARG A 84 -11.72 2.59 18.78
N ARG A 85 -12.02 2.56 20.08
CA ARG A 85 -13.05 3.39 20.70
C ARG A 85 -12.43 4.67 21.27
N TYR A 86 -13.05 5.81 21.03
CA TYR A 86 -12.59 7.10 21.54
C TYR A 86 -13.75 8.06 21.76
N ARG A 87 -13.63 8.94 22.75
CA ARG A 87 -14.65 9.94 23.05
C ARG A 87 -14.35 11.25 22.34
N THR A 88 -15.36 11.81 21.70
CA THR A 88 -15.32 13.15 21.08
C THR A 88 -16.04 14.16 21.97
N ARG A 89 -15.59 15.42 21.94
CA ARG A 89 -16.21 16.51 22.70
C ARG A 89 -17.63 16.82 22.26
N THR A 90 -17.92 16.63 20.97
CA THR A 90 -19.17 17.08 20.34
C THR A 90 -20.15 15.96 20.05
N ARG A 91 -19.68 14.74 19.82
CA ARG A 91 -20.53 13.64 19.34
C ARG A 91 -20.43 12.37 20.19
N GLY A 92 -19.99 12.50 21.45
CA GLY A 92 -19.91 11.38 22.39
C GLY A 92 -18.88 10.32 21.99
N GLU A 93 -19.12 9.07 22.39
CA GLU A 93 -18.25 7.94 22.04
C GLU A 93 -18.35 7.61 20.56
N ARG A 94 -17.19 7.31 19.97
CA ARG A 94 -17.01 6.92 18.58
C ARG A 94 -16.22 5.63 18.53
N GLU A 95 -16.59 4.78 17.60
CA GLU A 95 -15.86 3.56 17.27
C GLU A 95 -15.31 3.69 15.86
N GLN A 96 -14.01 3.49 15.73
CA GLN A 96 -13.35 3.29 14.45
C GLN A 96 -13.21 1.78 14.25
N PRO A 97 -13.89 1.18 13.26
CA PRO A 97 -13.80 -0.25 13.00
C PRO A 97 -12.39 -0.68 12.63
N ALA A 98 -12.05 -1.94 12.89
CA ALA A 98 -10.80 -2.55 12.45
C ALA A 98 -10.65 -2.50 10.92
N THR A 99 -9.41 -2.57 10.46
CA THR A 99 -9.10 -2.74 9.03
C THR A 99 -9.55 -4.11 8.55
N ARG A 100 -10.01 -4.19 7.30
CA ARG A 100 -10.51 -5.42 6.67
C ARG A 100 -9.54 -5.83 5.56
N PRO A 101 -9.07 -7.08 5.54
CA PRO A 101 -8.22 -7.57 4.47
C PRO A 101 -9.04 -7.65 3.18
N ALA A 102 -8.49 -7.11 2.09
CA ALA A 102 -9.12 -7.09 0.77
C ALA A 102 -8.39 -7.99 -0.23
N ALA A 103 -7.07 -8.01 -0.21
CA ALA A 103 -6.30 -8.85 -1.11
C ALA A 103 -4.91 -9.15 -0.54
N GLU A 104 -4.29 -10.24 -0.98
CA GLU A 104 -2.90 -10.60 -0.71
C GLU A 104 -2.25 -11.16 -1.98
N GLY A 105 -0.94 -11.00 -2.09
CA GLY A 105 -0.16 -11.48 -3.22
C GLY A 105 1.32 -11.20 -3.04
N ALA A 106 2.09 -11.32 -4.13
CA ALA A 106 3.51 -10.99 -4.16
C ALA A 106 3.75 -9.71 -4.98
N TYR A 107 4.77 -8.95 -4.60
CA TYR A 107 5.19 -7.75 -5.31
C TYR A 107 6.66 -7.80 -5.71
N VAL A 108 6.97 -6.99 -6.71
CA VAL A 108 8.34 -6.64 -7.09
C VAL A 108 8.46 -5.13 -7.21
N ILE A 109 9.60 -4.60 -6.79
CA ILE A 109 10.06 -3.26 -7.16
C ILE A 109 11.16 -3.45 -8.18
N ALA A 110 10.98 -2.92 -9.38
CA ALA A 110 11.92 -3.09 -10.47
C ALA A 110 12.26 -1.76 -11.15
N ARG A 111 13.54 -1.57 -11.47
CA ARG A 111 14.00 -0.46 -12.31
C ARG A 111 13.74 -0.83 -13.76
N HIS A 112 13.03 0.02 -14.50
CA HIS A 112 12.81 -0.13 -15.93
C HIS A 112 13.13 1.22 -16.61
N ASP A 113 14.21 1.23 -17.39
CA ASP A 113 14.78 2.44 -18.00
C ASP A 113 15.05 3.57 -16.99
N ASP A 114 14.34 4.70 -17.07
CA ASP A 114 14.45 5.84 -16.16
C ASP A 114 13.35 5.88 -15.08
N HIS A 115 12.59 4.80 -14.94
CA HIS A 115 11.48 4.65 -14.00
C HIS A 115 11.68 3.48 -13.04
N THR A 116 10.93 3.51 -11.94
CA THR A 116 10.79 2.37 -11.04
C THR A 116 9.33 1.98 -10.99
N HIS A 117 9.06 0.69 -11.11
CA HIS A 117 7.72 0.13 -11.01
C HIS A 117 7.58 -0.60 -9.68
N LEU A 118 6.42 -0.42 -9.03
CA LEU A 118 5.87 -1.38 -8.08
C LEU A 118 4.87 -2.22 -8.88
N ALA A 119 5.17 -3.50 -9.07
CA ALA A 119 4.29 -4.44 -9.71
C ALA A 119 3.88 -5.53 -8.72
N TYR A 120 2.70 -6.10 -8.89
CA TYR A 120 2.23 -7.20 -8.07
C TYR A 120 1.33 -8.14 -8.86
N GLN A 121 1.16 -9.33 -8.30
CA GLN A 121 0.13 -10.28 -8.67
C GLN A 121 -0.54 -10.83 -7.42
N LEU A 122 -1.87 -10.99 -7.47
CA LEU A 122 -2.67 -11.48 -6.36
C LEU A 122 -2.59 -13.01 -6.23
N GLU A 123 -2.51 -13.46 -4.98
CA GLU A 123 -2.82 -14.83 -4.59
C GLU A 123 -4.30 -14.96 -4.17
N LEU A 124 -4.79 -14.02 -3.35
CA LEU A 124 -6.20 -13.93 -2.97
C LEU A 124 -6.78 -12.51 -3.10
N PRO A 125 -8.08 -12.40 -3.43
CA PRO A 125 -8.92 -13.49 -3.93
C PRO A 125 -8.46 -13.96 -5.31
N LEU A 126 -8.62 -15.26 -5.60
CA LEU A 126 -8.32 -15.82 -6.93
C LEU A 126 -9.07 -15.10 -8.06
N HIS A 127 -10.28 -14.60 -7.76
CA HIS A 127 -11.08 -13.82 -8.68
C HIS A 127 -11.53 -12.55 -7.97
N PRO A 128 -11.04 -11.36 -8.39
CA PRO A 128 -11.52 -10.09 -7.86
C PRO A 128 -13.04 -9.94 -7.94
N GLY A 129 -13.62 -9.44 -6.86
CA GLY A 129 -15.05 -9.19 -6.73
C GLY A 129 -15.36 -7.71 -6.53
N PRO A 130 -16.61 -7.38 -6.13
CA PRO A 130 -17.05 -6.00 -5.90
C PRO A 130 -16.12 -5.18 -4.98
N ALA A 131 -15.52 -5.79 -3.97
CA ALA A 131 -14.59 -5.10 -3.06
C ALA A 131 -13.31 -4.68 -3.77
N GLN A 132 -12.67 -5.60 -4.50
CA GLN A 132 -11.43 -5.33 -5.23
C GLN A 132 -11.67 -4.33 -6.36
N HIS A 133 -12.75 -4.49 -7.14
CA HIS A 133 -13.10 -3.54 -8.20
C HIS A 133 -13.34 -2.13 -7.66
N GLY A 134 -14.06 -1.99 -6.53
CA GLY A 134 -14.28 -0.68 -5.93
C GLY A 134 -13.01 -0.05 -5.36
N LEU A 135 -12.05 -0.86 -4.92
CA LEU A 135 -10.72 -0.42 -4.48
C LEU A 135 -9.71 -0.28 -5.64
N SER A 136 -10.11 -0.58 -6.88
CA SER A 136 -9.24 -0.66 -8.07
C SER A 136 -8.02 -1.55 -7.87
N ILE A 137 -8.21 -2.69 -7.19
CA ILE A 137 -7.19 -3.72 -7.05
C ILE A 137 -7.40 -4.71 -8.20
N GLU A 138 -6.43 -4.76 -9.10
CA GLU A 138 -6.43 -5.66 -10.25
C GLU A 138 -5.84 -7.02 -9.86
N PRO A 139 -6.11 -8.12 -10.59
CA PRO A 139 -5.44 -9.41 -10.37
C PRO A 139 -3.91 -9.31 -10.50
N GLU A 140 -3.47 -8.46 -11.42
CA GLU A 140 -2.08 -8.13 -11.70
C GLU A 140 -2.03 -6.65 -12.10
N ALA A 141 -1.01 -5.93 -11.67
CA ALA A 141 -0.83 -4.54 -12.05
C ALA A 141 0.59 -4.05 -11.83
N SER A 142 0.99 -3.04 -12.60
CA SER A 142 2.17 -2.23 -12.38
C SER A 142 1.82 -0.75 -12.18
N TYR A 143 2.59 -0.10 -11.31
CA TYR A 143 2.53 1.33 -11.07
C TYR A 143 3.93 1.93 -11.14
N VAL A 144 4.12 2.98 -11.93
CA VAL A 144 5.32 3.80 -11.80
C VAL A 144 5.28 4.48 -10.43
N ILE A 145 6.30 4.22 -9.61
CA ILE A 145 6.42 4.71 -8.25
C ILE A 145 7.58 5.70 -8.15
N THR A 146 7.26 6.92 -7.73
CA THR A 146 8.24 8.01 -7.58
C THR A 146 8.21 8.57 -6.17
N VAL A 147 9.38 8.83 -5.61
CA VAL A 147 9.54 9.42 -4.29
C VAL A 147 9.57 10.93 -4.43
N LYS A 148 8.82 11.62 -3.58
CA LYS A 148 8.88 13.07 -3.46
C LYS A 148 10.03 13.47 -2.55
N ASN A 149 10.78 14.49 -2.97
CA ASN A 149 11.77 15.12 -2.13
C ASN A 149 11.08 15.87 -0.97
N PRO A 150 11.32 15.50 0.30
CA PRO A 150 10.69 16.18 1.44
C PRO A 150 11.11 17.65 1.59
N GLU A 151 12.27 18.03 1.04
CA GLU A 151 12.80 19.39 1.05
C GLU A 151 12.20 20.27 -0.07
N ALA A 152 11.59 19.66 -1.09
CA ALA A 152 10.94 20.40 -2.14
C ALA A 152 9.59 20.99 -1.67
N PRO A 153 9.19 22.15 -2.22
CA PRO A 153 7.89 22.74 -1.90
C PRO A 153 6.74 21.86 -2.42
N SER A 154 5.66 21.79 -1.64
CA SER A 154 4.41 21.17 -2.07
C SER A 154 3.44 22.22 -2.61
N PRO A 155 2.60 21.91 -3.62
CA PRO A 155 1.45 22.74 -3.95
C PRO A 155 0.53 22.94 -2.74
N HIS A 156 -0.19 24.08 -2.71
CA HIS A 156 -1.12 24.37 -1.62
C HIS A 156 -2.18 23.26 -1.48
N GLY A 157 -2.34 22.75 -0.25
CA GLY A 157 -3.33 21.71 0.05
C GLY A 157 -2.88 20.27 -0.25
N VAL A 158 -1.68 20.07 -0.81
CA VAL A 158 -1.18 18.74 -1.21
C VAL A 158 0.02 18.32 -0.35
N GLY A 159 0.03 17.07 0.08
CA GLY A 159 1.13 16.43 0.81
C GLY A 159 1.16 16.64 2.33
N LEU A 160 2.05 15.91 2.99
CA LEU A 160 2.23 15.94 4.45
C LEU A 160 2.72 17.32 4.93
N ARG A 161 2.14 17.79 6.03
CA ARG A 161 2.43 19.11 6.62
C ARG A 161 3.27 18.99 7.90
N GLY A 162 4.16 19.96 8.10
CA GLY A 162 4.85 20.19 9.38
C GLY A 162 5.71 19.01 9.85
N SER A 163 5.52 18.61 11.11
CA SER A 163 6.29 17.55 11.81
C SER A 163 6.14 16.14 11.23
N ARG A 164 5.28 15.93 10.23
CA ARG A 164 5.13 14.65 9.53
C ARG A 164 6.06 14.50 8.31
N LYS A 165 6.83 15.54 7.96
CA LYS A 165 7.84 15.43 6.91
C LYS A 165 9.02 14.58 7.39
N VAL A 166 9.34 13.55 6.62
CA VAL A 166 10.49 12.68 6.85
C VAL A 166 11.81 13.45 6.73
N GLN A 167 12.78 13.12 7.59
CA GLN A 167 14.17 13.52 7.41
C GLN A 167 14.95 12.34 6.85
N LEU A 168 15.16 12.35 5.53
CA LEU A 168 15.90 11.27 4.87
C LEU A 168 17.41 11.35 5.18
N PRO A 169 18.09 10.20 5.34
CA PRO A 169 19.55 10.13 5.41
C PRO A 169 20.23 10.81 4.22
N ALA A 170 21.43 11.36 4.44
CA ALA A 170 22.16 12.13 3.42
C ALA A 170 22.36 11.36 2.10
N ALA A 171 22.61 10.04 2.19
CA ALA A 171 22.77 9.16 1.04
C ALA A 171 21.50 9.09 0.17
N LEU A 172 20.32 9.00 0.79
CA LEU A 172 19.03 8.99 0.09
C LEU A 172 18.68 10.38 -0.44
N ARG A 173 18.97 11.45 0.30
CA ARG A 173 18.76 12.82 -0.19
C ARG A 173 19.58 13.13 -1.45
N ALA A 174 20.81 12.62 -1.52
CA ALA A 174 21.68 12.84 -2.66
C ALA A 174 21.09 12.28 -3.98
N LYS A 175 20.26 11.23 -3.92
CA LYS A 175 19.60 10.61 -5.08
C LYS A 175 18.58 11.51 -5.78
N PHE A 176 18.09 12.56 -5.12
CA PHE A 176 17.22 13.54 -5.78
C PHE A 176 17.97 14.39 -6.80
N HIS A 177 19.30 14.56 -6.66
CA HIS A 177 20.11 15.44 -7.52
C HIS A 177 19.53 16.86 -7.64
N GLY A 178 19.00 17.41 -6.53
CA GLY A 178 18.36 18.72 -6.49
C GLY A 178 16.95 18.79 -7.08
N ARG A 179 16.40 17.66 -7.56
CA ARG A 179 15.04 17.58 -8.12
C ARG A 179 13.99 17.45 -7.01
N GLY A 180 12.75 17.78 -7.36
CA GLY A 180 11.59 17.62 -6.48
C GLY A 180 11.12 16.17 -6.33
N PHE A 181 11.54 15.28 -7.23
CA PHE A 181 11.17 13.87 -7.26
C PHE A 181 12.36 13.00 -7.73
N ALA A 182 12.32 11.73 -7.35
CA ALA A 182 13.24 10.70 -7.81
C ALA A 182 12.47 9.39 -8.04
N PRO A 183 12.97 8.48 -8.91
CA PRO A 183 12.48 7.09 -8.93
C PRO A 183 12.66 6.44 -7.54
N LEU A 184 11.87 5.41 -7.22
CA LEU A 184 12.04 4.64 -5.99
C LEU A 184 13.27 3.73 -6.06
N ASP A 185 14.43 4.34 -6.01
CA ASP A 185 15.70 3.66 -6.18
C ASP A 185 16.79 4.35 -5.32
N PRO A 186 17.14 3.75 -4.18
CA PRO A 186 16.83 2.38 -3.73
C PRO A 186 15.46 2.24 -3.03
N PRO A 187 14.91 1.01 -2.89
CA PRO A 187 13.70 0.72 -2.10
C PRO A 187 13.74 1.23 -0.65
N ALA A 188 14.95 1.40 -0.10
CA ALA A 188 15.19 1.92 1.25
C ALA A 188 14.58 3.32 1.53
N PHE A 189 14.15 4.07 0.51
CA PHE A 189 13.30 5.25 0.75
C PHE A 189 12.04 4.89 1.55
N LEU A 190 11.45 3.71 1.31
CA LEU A 190 10.24 3.26 2.01
C LEU A 190 10.50 2.83 3.46
N ASP A 191 11.75 2.70 3.90
CA ASP A 191 12.10 2.38 5.28
C ASP A 191 12.04 3.59 6.23
N HIS A 192 11.52 4.72 5.73
CA HIS A 192 11.41 5.95 6.50
C HIS A 192 9.95 6.43 6.57
N PRO A 193 9.32 6.39 7.76
CA PRO A 193 7.99 6.95 7.98
C PRO A 193 7.90 8.42 7.56
N GLY A 194 6.79 8.77 6.91
CA GLY A 194 6.54 10.08 6.32
C GLY A 194 7.09 10.27 4.90
N THR A 195 7.73 9.24 4.31
CA THR A 195 8.12 9.28 2.90
C THR A 195 6.88 9.32 2.02
N GLU A 196 6.76 10.38 1.22
CA GLU A 196 5.66 10.56 0.27
C GLU A 196 6.07 9.99 -1.10
N VAL A 197 5.18 9.21 -1.69
CA VAL A 197 5.33 8.69 -3.06
C VAL A 197 4.14 9.06 -3.92
N VAL A 198 4.34 9.04 -5.23
CA VAL A 198 3.29 9.12 -6.23
C VAL A 198 3.24 7.80 -6.98
N LEU A 199 2.06 7.21 -7.01
CA LEU A 199 1.73 6.02 -7.80
C LEU A 199 1.02 6.47 -9.07
N VAL A 200 1.48 5.98 -10.22
CA VAL A 200 0.88 6.23 -11.53
C VAL A 200 0.52 4.90 -12.17
N GLY A 201 -0.73 4.72 -12.60
CA GLY A 201 -1.16 3.50 -13.29
C GLY A 201 -0.38 3.29 -14.58
N ALA A 202 0.20 2.10 -14.77
CA ALA A 202 1.08 1.78 -15.90
C ALA A 202 0.56 0.62 -16.77
N ALA A 203 0.40 -0.58 -16.21
CA ALA A 203 -0.08 -1.73 -16.97
C ALA A 203 -0.92 -2.71 -16.13
N HIS A 204 -1.87 -3.38 -16.77
CA HIS A 204 -2.62 -4.52 -16.20
C HIS A 204 -1.82 -5.83 -16.31
N ASP A 205 -1.05 -6.00 -17.39
CA ASP A 205 -0.15 -7.15 -17.59
C ASP A 205 1.29 -6.69 -17.30
N ALA A 206 1.62 -6.70 -16.00
CA ALA A 206 2.90 -6.23 -15.49
C ALA A 206 4.05 -7.18 -15.85
N SER A 207 3.77 -8.47 -15.92
CA SER A 207 4.68 -9.54 -16.31
C SER A 207 5.16 -9.33 -17.74
N ALA A 208 4.25 -9.08 -18.69
CA ALA A 208 4.61 -8.78 -20.07
C ALA A 208 5.33 -7.42 -20.20
N GLU A 209 4.86 -6.39 -19.49
CA GLU A 209 5.48 -5.06 -19.53
C GLU A 209 6.94 -5.09 -19.05
N LEU A 210 7.18 -5.68 -17.88
CA LEU A 210 8.48 -5.68 -17.22
C LEU A 210 9.36 -6.86 -17.64
N ARG A 211 8.78 -7.84 -18.34
CA ARG A 211 9.39 -9.13 -18.70
C ARG A 211 9.87 -9.87 -17.44
N LEU A 212 8.99 -9.93 -16.45
CA LEU A 212 9.17 -10.63 -15.18
C LEU A 212 8.12 -11.75 -15.08
N ASP A 213 8.39 -12.73 -14.23
CA ASP A 213 7.49 -13.84 -13.95
C ASP A 213 6.88 -13.64 -12.56
N LEU A 214 5.78 -12.88 -12.48
CA LEU A 214 5.11 -12.59 -11.21
C LEU A 214 4.40 -13.82 -10.63
N ASP A 215 3.99 -14.76 -11.48
CA ASP A 215 3.42 -16.04 -11.05
C ASP A 215 4.45 -16.79 -10.19
N ALA A 216 5.71 -16.85 -10.64
CA ALA A 216 6.79 -17.45 -9.87
C ALA A 216 7.09 -16.71 -8.54
N GLU A 217 6.82 -15.40 -8.45
CA GLU A 217 6.91 -14.66 -7.18
C GLU A 217 5.79 -15.08 -6.22
N VAL A 218 4.56 -15.23 -6.72
CA VAL A 218 3.44 -15.75 -5.91
C VAL A 218 3.71 -17.17 -5.44
N GLU A 219 4.22 -18.05 -6.31
CA GLU A 219 4.61 -19.42 -5.92
C GLU A 219 5.75 -19.43 -4.89
N ARG A 220 6.67 -18.45 -4.94
CA ARG A 220 7.74 -18.30 -3.95
C ARG A 220 7.24 -17.81 -2.60
N ALA A 221 6.12 -17.08 -2.57
CA ALA A 221 5.48 -16.55 -1.36
C ALA A 221 5.00 -17.65 -0.40
N GLU A 222 5.12 -18.93 -0.77
CA GLU A 222 4.73 -20.11 0.01
C GLU A 222 5.09 -19.99 1.51
N ARG A 223 4.08 -19.57 2.29
CA ARG A 223 3.86 -19.68 3.77
C ARG A 223 3.48 -18.36 4.45
N SER A 224 3.57 -17.23 3.78
CA SER A 224 3.13 -15.94 4.34
C SER A 224 1.64 -15.73 4.05
N THR A 225 0.88 -15.33 5.06
CA THR A 225 -0.53 -14.93 4.84
C THR A 225 -0.76 -13.63 5.57
N ILE A 226 -1.68 -12.80 5.10
CA ILE A 226 -2.00 -11.53 5.75
C ILE A 226 -2.32 -11.69 7.25
N PHE A 227 -2.90 -12.83 7.66
CA PHE A 227 -3.18 -13.13 9.07
C PHE A 227 -1.94 -13.56 9.85
N GLY A 228 -1.09 -14.38 9.25
CA GLY A 228 0.16 -14.85 9.85
C GLY A 228 1.17 -13.71 10.00
N ASP A 229 1.37 -12.98 8.92
CA ASP A 229 2.40 -11.95 8.78
C ASP A 229 2.05 -10.69 9.55
N LEU A 230 0.78 -10.24 9.48
CA LEU A 230 0.35 -9.07 10.25
C LEU A 230 -0.06 -9.43 11.69
N ARG A 231 -0.06 -10.72 12.05
CA ARG A 231 -0.49 -11.25 13.36
C ARG A 231 -1.90 -10.79 13.75
N ILE A 232 -2.80 -10.67 12.77
CA ILE A 232 -4.19 -10.23 12.98
C ILE A 232 -5.16 -11.42 13.07
N GLY A 233 -6.15 -11.34 13.97
CA GLY A 233 -7.12 -12.41 14.17
C GLY A 233 -8.22 -12.47 13.10
N ARG A 234 -8.44 -13.65 12.50
CA ARG A 234 -9.54 -13.91 11.54
C ARG A 234 -10.95 -13.67 12.13
N ARG A 235 -11.12 -13.83 13.45
CA ARG A 235 -12.42 -13.65 14.14
C ARG A 235 -12.68 -12.20 14.54
N GLU A 236 -11.67 -11.34 14.47
CA GLU A 236 -11.73 -9.96 14.98
C GLU A 236 -12.15 -8.96 13.90
N ARG A 237 -12.28 -9.40 12.64
CA ARG A 237 -12.60 -8.58 11.49
C ARG A 237 -13.29 -9.42 10.40
N PRO A 238 -14.19 -8.82 9.60
CA PRO A 238 -14.72 -9.50 8.42
C PRO A 238 -13.62 -9.89 7.44
N VAL A 239 -13.70 -11.12 6.93
CA VAL A 239 -12.72 -11.70 5.98
C VAL A 239 -13.32 -11.99 4.61
N THR A 240 -14.63 -11.79 4.45
CA THR A 240 -15.37 -11.94 3.19
C THR A 240 -14.74 -11.17 2.02
N PRO A 241 -14.19 -9.95 2.19
CA PRO A 241 -13.57 -9.24 1.07
C PRO A 241 -12.37 -9.99 0.51
N LEU A 242 -11.54 -10.59 1.36
CA LEU A 242 -10.37 -11.36 0.95
C LEU A 242 -10.73 -12.69 0.28
N PHE A 243 -11.70 -13.44 0.83
CA PHE A 243 -11.97 -14.81 0.38
C PHE A 243 -13.09 -14.94 -0.65
N GLU A 244 -14.05 -14.01 -0.65
CA GLU A 244 -15.21 -14.03 -1.55
C GLU A 244 -15.28 -12.81 -2.47
N GLY A 245 -14.39 -11.83 -2.31
CA GLY A 245 -14.37 -10.60 -3.10
C GLY A 245 -15.54 -9.64 -2.83
N LYS A 246 -16.40 -9.92 -1.85
CA LYS A 246 -17.56 -9.09 -1.51
C LYS A 246 -17.24 -8.16 -0.36
N TRP A 247 -17.86 -6.99 -0.36
CA TRP A 247 -17.78 -6.11 0.80
C TRP A 247 -18.37 -6.79 2.05
N ALA A 248 -17.85 -6.38 3.20
CA ALA A 248 -18.34 -6.74 4.53
C ALA A 248 -17.94 -5.65 5.49
#